data_AF-A4RT93-F1
#
_entry.id   AF-A4RT93-F1
#
_cell.length_a   1.000
_cell.length_b   1.000
_cell.length_c   1.000
_cell.angle_alpha   90.00
_cell.angle_beta   90.00
_cell.angle_gamma   90.00
#
_symmetry.space_group_name_H-M   'P 1'
#
loop_
_entity.id
_entity.type
_entity.pdbx_description
1 polymer ?
#
loop_
_entity_poly.entity_id
_entity_poly.type
_entity_poly.pdbx_seq_one_letter_code
_entity_poly.pdbx_strand_id
1 'polypeptide(L)'
;MRARAGEGGDGSGAEASRARVRPVLVALDAETHDAARALGVATYRAEYGDLNDAADHASESWKKFCALMVKELRAVLDAGFDVILSDVDVVWLRDAAPYFKCESGDVDGCEEIRGADVMISSDNLSPTMDWELGARYAMRGIFNTGMMFIRNTRAGKDFLSDWARNLQAKDGAYSKLTTHQQVFNKMVREENAWPGLDVAPGASAKTRVLQSGSPLPSTGSPFAIGALPLRLFVNGHGYFMQWVNRKDGVWDDVKPYAVHATYTFDGSGGEAKRYRFQEVGLWALHDAAGEDEKFLTFELAPQNLTSEEPTIEDHLIVASANVRALVKAFAYAVSLNRTLAIPPLPCRCDKVWSGHDDVFSAKCRYPGANDENYLPGTCPLDHFVSGAKIRKAGGRFVPLASVPSPRAAVFVDAARGERRDDVLLTLGDIDRVPALKFDANHAALSSAVSHPEPWCAECLREACASVLAADVLRRGATRATRGGTAEMWCVSFTDPASSP
;
A
#
# COMPACT_ATOMS: atom_id res chain seq x y z
N MET A 1 8.25 11.29 -12.54
CA MET A 1 7.04 10.97 -13.31
C MET A 1 6.19 12.22 -13.46
N ARG A 2 5.89 12.66 -14.69
CA ARG A 2 4.91 13.73 -14.94
C ARG A 2 3.58 13.08 -15.28
N ALA A 3 2.55 13.30 -14.45
CA ALA A 3 1.18 13.09 -14.88
C ALA A 3 0.88 14.07 -16.03
N ARG A 4 0.17 13.62 -17.07
CA ARG A 4 -0.20 14.43 -18.24
C ARG A 4 -0.94 15.69 -17.77
N ALA A 5 -0.33 16.86 -17.99
CA ALA A 5 -0.98 18.15 -17.83
C ALA A 5 -1.93 18.35 -19.03
N GLY A 6 -3.21 18.63 -18.74
CA GLY A 6 -4.16 19.07 -19.75
C GLY A 6 -3.76 20.43 -20.30
N GLU A 7 -3.85 20.57 -21.63
CA GLU A 7 -3.63 21.82 -22.34
C GLU A 7 -4.76 22.82 -22.03
N GLY A 8 -4.39 24.06 -21.71
CA GLY A 8 -5.34 25.17 -21.63
C GLY A 8 -4.74 26.47 -21.08
N GLY A 9 -4.52 27.44 -21.97
CA GLY A 9 -4.51 28.87 -21.64
C GLY A 9 -3.15 29.57 -21.69
N ASP A 10 -2.87 30.20 -22.82
CA ASP A 10 -1.79 31.18 -23.01
C ASP A 10 -2.19 32.51 -22.32
N GLY A 11 -1.31 33.04 -21.47
CA GLY A 11 -1.58 34.21 -20.63
C GLY A 11 -0.34 34.73 -19.93
N SER A 12 0.34 35.68 -20.58
CA SER A 12 1.54 36.37 -20.10
C SER A 12 1.33 37.12 -18.78
N GLY A 13 2.13 36.79 -17.76
CA GLY A 13 2.30 37.56 -16.54
C GLY A 13 3.34 36.88 -15.65
N ALA A 14 4.35 37.60 -15.20
CA ALA A 14 5.49 37.06 -14.45
C ALA A 14 5.06 36.35 -13.15
N GLU A 15 4.88 35.03 -13.20
CA GLU A 15 4.83 34.18 -12.00
C GLU A 15 6.24 34.13 -11.41
N ALA A 16 6.43 34.77 -10.25
CA ALA A 16 7.56 34.47 -9.38
C ALA A 16 7.67 32.95 -9.25
N SER A 17 8.84 32.40 -9.56
CA SER A 17 9.19 30.99 -9.49
C SER A 17 8.71 30.36 -8.17
N ARG A 18 7.50 29.80 -8.14
CA ARG A 18 7.04 28.97 -7.03
C ARG A 18 7.96 27.76 -6.99
N ALA A 19 8.63 27.56 -5.87
CA ALA A 19 9.53 26.43 -5.67
C ALA A 19 8.74 25.13 -5.85
N ARG A 20 8.95 24.43 -6.98
CA ARG A 20 8.36 23.11 -7.24
C ARG A 20 9.27 22.02 -6.69
N VAL A 21 8.68 20.96 -6.13
CA VAL A 21 9.42 19.75 -5.79
C VAL A 21 10.11 19.20 -7.05
N ARG A 22 11.42 18.94 -6.95
CA ARG A 22 12.22 18.33 -8.02
C ARG A 22 12.62 16.91 -7.60
N PRO A 23 12.11 15.86 -8.27
CA PRO A 23 12.50 14.50 -7.93
C PRO A 23 13.92 14.23 -8.41
N VAL A 24 14.72 13.59 -7.55
CA VAL A 24 16.02 13.02 -7.89
C VAL A 24 15.97 11.54 -7.54
N LEU A 25 16.31 10.68 -8.50
CA LEU A 25 16.44 9.25 -8.27
C LEU A 25 17.90 8.92 -7.92
N VAL A 26 18.08 8.17 -6.85
CA VAL A 26 19.39 7.66 -6.45
C VAL A 26 19.45 6.19 -6.87
N ALA A 27 20.20 5.90 -7.93
CA ALA A 27 20.30 4.56 -8.48
C ALA A 27 21.42 3.77 -7.79
N LEU A 28 21.16 2.50 -7.46
CA LEU A 28 22.19 1.59 -6.93
C LEU A 28 22.99 0.94 -8.07
N ASP A 29 22.30 0.56 -9.15
CA ASP A 29 22.89 -0.07 -10.32
C ASP A 29 22.88 0.83 -11.57
N ALA A 30 23.63 0.42 -12.59
CA ALA A 30 23.76 1.16 -13.85
C ALA A 30 22.49 1.09 -14.72
N GLU A 31 21.76 -0.03 -14.67
CA GLU A 31 20.56 -0.24 -15.49
C GLU A 31 19.45 0.74 -15.08
N THR A 32 19.18 0.83 -13.78
CA THR A 32 18.24 1.78 -13.18
C THR A 32 18.67 3.23 -13.45
N HIS A 33 19.97 3.53 -13.33
CA HIS A 33 20.51 4.86 -13.64
C HIS A 33 20.22 5.25 -15.09
N ASP A 34 20.56 4.38 -16.04
CA ASP A 34 20.45 4.66 -17.47
C ASP A 34 18.98 4.72 -17.90
N ALA A 35 18.12 3.83 -17.37
CA ALA A 35 16.68 3.85 -17.62
C ALA A 35 16.04 5.14 -17.09
N ALA A 36 16.36 5.57 -15.86
CA ALA A 36 15.82 6.81 -15.30
C ALA A 36 16.27 8.05 -16.08
N ARG A 37 17.54 8.08 -16.53
CA ARG A 37 18.05 9.15 -17.39
C ARG A 37 17.39 9.18 -18.76
N ALA A 38 17.13 8.03 -19.38
CA ALA A 38 16.39 7.94 -20.64
C ALA A 38 14.96 8.50 -20.52
N LEU A 39 14.36 8.40 -19.33
CA LEU A 39 13.07 9.01 -18.99
C LEU A 39 13.16 10.50 -18.60
N GLY A 40 14.34 11.11 -18.66
CA GLY A 40 14.56 12.52 -18.30
C GLY A 40 14.44 12.81 -16.80
N VAL A 41 14.58 11.79 -15.95
CA VAL A 41 14.60 11.95 -14.49
C VAL A 41 16.00 12.40 -14.06
N ALA A 42 16.09 13.39 -13.17
CA ALA A 42 17.36 13.76 -12.56
C ALA A 42 17.85 12.57 -11.72
N THR A 43 19.04 12.07 -12.00
CA THR A 43 19.51 10.81 -11.43
C THR A 43 21.02 10.85 -11.24
N TYR A 44 21.49 10.24 -10.15
CA TYR A 44 22.90 9.91 -9.94
C TYR A 44 23.01 8.51 -9.35
N ARG A 45 24.22 7.96 -9.40
CA ARG A 45 24.51 6.66 -8.81
C ARG A 45 25.00 6.83 -7.38
N ALA A 46 24.40 6.12 -6.42
CA ALA A 46 24.90 6.12 -5.05
C ALA A 46 26.27 5.44 -4.97
N GLU A 47 27.13 5.98 -4.11
CA GLU A 47 28.34 5.31 -3.70
C GLU A 47 28.08 4.51 -2.41
N TYR A 48 28.27 3.21 -2.48
CA TYR A 48 28.05 2.31 -1.35
C TYR A 48 29.12 1.21 -1.31
N GLY A 49 29.40 0.70 -0.10
CA GLY A 49 30.29 -0.45 0.10
C GLY A 49 29.59 -1.76 -0.24
N ASP A 50 30.04 -2.89 0.31
CA ASP A 50 29.44 -4.19 -0.03
C ASP A 50 27.97 -4.30 0.45
N LEU A 51 27.04 -4.12 -0.49
CA LEU A 51 25.65 -4.59 -0.46
C LEU A 51 25.58 -5.87 -1.30
N ASN A 52 24.87 -6.89 -0.82
CA ASN A 52 24.82 -8.21 -1.46
C ASN A 52 23.42 -8.56 -2.01
N ASP A 53 22.65 -7.53 -2.39
CA ASP A 53 21.27 -7.61 -2.89
C ASP A 53 20.25 -8.29 -1.94
N ALA A 54 20.65 -8.67 -0.73
CA ALA A 54 19.72 -9.18 0.26
C ALA A 54 18.74 -8.06 0.67
N ALA A 55 17.47 -8.25 0.32
CA ALA A 55 16.36 -7.35 0.64
C ALA A 55 15.54 -7.81 1.86
N ASP A 56 15.96 -8.90 2.52
CA ASP A 56 15.34 -9.32 3.78
C ASP A 56 15.59 -8.26 4.86
N HIS A 57 14.52 -7.81 5.52
CA HIS A 57 14.56 -6.75 6.51
C HIS A 57 15.44 -7.08 7.72
N ALA A 58 15.78 -8.35 7.98
CA ALA A 58 16.69 -8.76 9.05
C ALA A 58 18.16 -8.83 8.61
N SER A 59 18.45 -8.67 7.31
CA SER A 59 19.81 -8.81 6.79
C SER A 59 20.71 -7.62 7.13
N GLU A 60 22.02 -7.87 7.26
CA GLU A 60 23.00 -6.80 7.45
C GLU A 60 23.07 -5.85 6.24
N SER A 61 22.88 -6.38 5.03
CA SER A 61 22.84 -5.59 3.79
C SER A 61 21.69 -4.59 3.83
N TRP A 62 20.50 -5.01 4.26
CA TRP A 62 19.35 -4.12 4.44
C TRP A 62 19.65 -2.99 5.45
N LYS A 63 20.24 -3.33 6.60
CA LYS A 63 20.62 -2.34 7.61
C LYS A 63 21.63 -1.31 7.06
N LYS A 64 22.62 -1.75 6.28
CA LYS A 64 23.57 -0.85 5.58
C LYS A 64 22.86 0.04 4.56
N PHE A 65 21.93 -0.50 3.78
CA PHE A 65 21.13 0.24 2.82
C PHE A 65 20.28 1.33 3.50
N CYS A 66 19.60 1.01 4.61
CA CYS A 66 18.86 2.00 5.40
C CYS A 66 19.78 3.14 5.88
N ALA A 67 20.99 2.82 6.33
CA ALA A 67 21.96 3.84 6.77
C ALA A 67 22.48 4.71 5.60
N LEU A 68 22.67 4.13 4.42
CA LEU A 68 23.01 4.85 3.19
C LEU A 68 21.92 5.87 2.84
N MET A 69 20.66 5.45 2.83
CA MET A 69 19.52 6.34 2.53
C MET A 69 19.52 7.59 3.43
N VAL A 70 19.67 7.43 4.74
CA VAL A 70 19.70 8.57 5.67
C VAL A 70 20.92 9.46 5.46
N LYS A 71 22.07 8.88 5.08
CA LYS A 71 23.28 9.64 4.72
C LYS A 71 23.05 10.52 3.48
N GLU A 72 22.40 9.99 2.44
CA GLU A 72 22.06 10.76 1.23
C GLU A 72 21.13 11.95 1.57
N LEU A 73 20.12 11.74 2.41
CA LEU A 73 19.24 12.83 2.88
C LEU A 73 20.04 13.92 3.60
N ARG A 74 21.01 13.53 4.43
CA ARG A 74 21.85 14.49 5.16
C ARG A 74 22.73 15.31 4.21
N ALA A 75 23.28 14.70 3.17
CA ALA A 75 24.07 15.41 2.16
C ALA A 75 23.23 16.50 1.45
N VAL A 76 21.96 16.23 1.15
CA VAL A 76 21.04 17.20 0.55
C VAL A 76 20.79 18.40 1.49
N LEU A 77 20.56 18.15 2.79
CA LEU A 77 20.42 19.22 3.78
C LEU A 77 21.71 20.04 3.93
N ASP A 78 22.88 19.41 3.92
CA ASP A 78 24.16 20.12 4.03
C ASP A 78 24.46 20.95 2.79
N ALA A 79 23.96 20.56 1.62
CA ALA A 79 24.00 21.34 0.40
C ALA A 79 23.04 22.55 0.37
N GLY A 80 22.19 22.72 1.39
CA GLY A 80 21.33 23.90 1.54
C GLY A 80 19.86 23.70 1.15
N PHE A 81 19.44 22.48 0.79
CA PHE A 81 18.08 22.20 0.35
C PHE A 81 17.26 21.52 1.45
N ASP A 82 15.97 21.80 1.53
CA ASP A 82 15.05 20.90 2.22
C ASP A 82 14.88 19.61 1.41
N VAL A 83 14.59 18.52 2.08
CA VAL A 83 14.55 17.20 1.45
C VAL A 83 13.22 16.50 1.70
N ILE A 84 12.69 15.88 0.64
CA ILE A 84 11.60 14.92 0.74
C ILE A 84 12.21 13.53 0.57
N LEU A 85 12.05 12.67 1.57
CA LEU A 85 12.23 11.24 1.40
C LEU A 85 10.94 10.66 0.81
N SER A 86 11.11 9.87 -0.24
CA SER A 86 10.02 9.15 -0.90
C SER A 86 10.50 7.73 -1.15
N ASP A 87 9.77 6.73 -0.65
CA ASP A 87 9.92 5.38 -1.14
C ASP A 87 9.57 5.34 -2.64
N VAL A 88 10.14 4.37 -3.36
CA VAL A 88 10.02 4.24 -4.83
C VAL A 88 8.61 3.81 -5.28
N ASP A 89 7.80 3.33 -4.36
CA ASP A 89 6.39 2.93 -4.52
C ASP A 89 5.42 3.99 -3.96
N VAL A 90 5.83 5.26 -4.01
CA VAL A 90 4.99 6.43 -3.77
C VAL A 90 4.73 7.16 -5.08
N VAL A 91 3.46 7.46 -5.36
CA VAL A 91 3.05 8.32 -6.48
C VAL A 91 2.67 9.70 -5.96
N TRP A 92 3.40 10.72 -6.39
CA TRP A 92 3.11 12.13 -6.11
C TRP A 92 2.18 12.71 -7.18
N LEU A 93 0.99 13.18 -6.76
CA LEU A 93 -0.11 13.58 -7.65
C LEU A 93 -0.15 15.09 -7.92
N ARG A 94 0.38 15.89 -6.99
CA ARG A 94 0.49 17.34 -7.10
C ARG A 94 1.70 17.85 -6.33
N ASP A 95 2.10 19.08 -6.64
CA ASP A 95 3.26 19.70 -6.01
C ASP A 95 3.02 19.95 -4.52
N ALA A 96 3.77 19.26 -3.66
CA ALA A 96 3.60 19.30 -2.19
C ALA A 96 4.43 20.39 -1.51
N ALA A 97 5.28 21.11 -2.25
CA ALA A 97 6.09 22.18 -1.68
C ALA A 97 5.26 23.26 -0.94
N PRO A 98 4.12 23.74 -1.48
CA PRO A 98 3.29 24.72 -0.76
C PRO A 98 2.81 24.24 0.61
N TYR A 99 2.44 22.96 0.74
CA TYR A 99 2.02 22.36 2.01
C TYR A 99 3.19 22.26 3.00
N PHE A 100 4.30 21.67 2.58
CA PHE A 100 5.47 21.48 3.47
C PHE A 100 6.10 22.80 3.91
N LYS A 101 6.19 23.76 3.00
CA LYS A 101 6.73 25.09 3.29
C LYS A 101 5.78 25.93 4.10
N CYS A 102 4.50 25.88 3.75
CA CYS A 102 3.45 26.68 4.34
C CYS A 102 3.83 28.18 4.39
N GLU A 103 4.35 28.74 3.30
CA GLU A 103 4.86 30.13 3.26
C GLU A 103 3.87 31.10 2.59
N SER A 104 2.85 30.59 1.89
CA SER A 104 1.93 31.38 1.05
C SER A 104 0.48 31.27 1.50
N GLY A 105 0.24 31.30 2.81
CA GLY A 105 -1.07 31.09 3.44
C GLY A 105 -1.36 29.63 3.76
N ASP A 106 -2.53 29.40 4.37
CA ASP A 106 -2.95 28.08 4.85
C ASP A 106 -3.51 27.21 3.72
N VAL A 107 -2.61 26.51 3.02
CA VAL A 107 -2.97 25.56 1.95
C VAL A 107 -3.25 24.19 2.58
N ASP A 108 -4.47 23.70 2.42
CA ASP A 108 -4.93 22.40 2.95
C ASP A 108 -4.64 22.17 4.45
N GLY A 109 -4.67 23.24 5.26
CA GLY A 109 -4.41 23.15 6.70
C GLY A 109 -2.92 23.06 7.07
N CYS A 110 -2.00 23.52 6.21
CA CYS A 110 -0.56 23.48 6.49
C CYS A 110 -0.14 24.25 7.75
N GLU A 111 -0.92 25.23 8.22
CA GLU A 111 -0.61 25.93 9.48
C GLU A 111 -0.60 24.98 10.68
N GLU A 112 -1.37 23.88 10.61
CA GLU A 112 -1.44 22.87 11.67
C GLU A 112 -0.10 22.12 11.86
N ILE A 113 0.74 22.05 10.82
CA ILE A 113 2.00 21.28 10.79
C ILE A 113 3.25 22.17 10.70
N ARG A 114 3.10 23.47 10.39
CA ARG A 114 4.21 24.42 10.11
C ARG A 114 5.35 24.38 11.14
N GLY A 115 5.03 24.17 12.41
CA GLY A 115 6.00 24.13 13.52
C GLY A 115 6.94 22.92 13.54
N ALA A 116 6.81 21.97 12.60
CA ALA A 116 7.67 20.80 12.52
C ALA A 116 8.83 20.98 11.53
N ASP A 117 10.03 20.57 11.96
CA ASP A 117 11.20 20.43 11.09
C ASP A 117 11.29 19.05 10.44
N VAL A 118 10.64 18.05 11.03
CA VAL A 118 10.54 16.67 10.53
C VAL A 118 9.07 16.33 10.40
N MET A 119 8.59 16.14 9.19
CA MET A 119 7.21 15.75 8.90
C MET A 119 7.20 14.34 8.31
N ILE A 120 6.27 13.50 8.73
CA ILE A 120 6.27 12.07 8.42
C ILE A 120 4.86 11.50 8.25
N SER A 121 4.70 10.55 7.33
CA SER A 121 3.47 9.81 7.14
C SER A 121 3.18 8.78 8.24
N SER A 122 1.98 8.23 8.25
CA SER A 122 1.52 7.30 9.28
C SER A 122 0.86 6.05 8.68
N ASP A 123 1.06 4.93 9.37
CA ASP A 123 0.37 3.65 9.17
C ASP A 123 -0.94 3.59 9.99
N ASN A 124 -1.42 4.71 10.54
CA ASN A 124 -2.76 4.77 11.10
C ASN A 124 -3.83 4.59 10.01
N LEU A 125 -5.01 4.10 10.40
CA LEU A 125 -6.01 3.61 9.45
C LEU A 125 -7.39 4.27 9.55
N SER A 126 -7.57 5.32 10.37
CA SER A 126 -8.81 6.11 10.40
C SER A 126 -8.55 7.52 9.89
N PRO A 127 -8.66 7.76 8.57
CA PRO A 127 -8.64 9.10 7.98
C PRO A 127 -9.71 10.03 8.57
N THR A 128 -10.83 9.50 9.07
CA THR A 128 -11.85 10.27 9.80
C THR A 128 -11.27 10.81 11.10
N MET A 129 -10.77 9.94 11.98
CA MET A 129 -10.22 10.36 13.26
C MET A 129 -8.92 11.18 13.12
N ASP A 130 -8.07 10.88 12.14
CA ASP A 130 -6.86 11.67 11.84
C ASP A 130 -7.19 13.12 11.45
N TRP A 131 -8.27 13.32 10.69
CA TRP A 131 -8.68 14.66 10.30
C TRP A 131 -9.27 15.45 11.45
N GLU A 132 -10.06 14.81 12.31
CA GLU A 132 -10.71 15.46 13.45
C GLU A 132 -9.75 15.77 14.59
N LEU A 133 -8.80 14.85 14.87
CA LEU A 133 -7.96 14.91 16.06
C LEU A 133 -6.49 15.28 15.78
N GLY A 134 -6.04 15.21 14.52
CA GLY A 134 -4.67 15.51 14.12
C GLY A 134 -3.64 14.73 14.94
N ALA A 135 -2.70 15.46 15.55
CA ALA A 135 -1.63 14.91 16.39
C ALA A 135 -2.14 13.94 17.47
N ARG A 136 -3.31 14.20 18.08
CA ARG A 136 -3.86 13.36 19.16
C ARG A 136 -4.25 11.94 18.71
N TYR A 137 -4.58 11.78 17.43
CA TYR A 137 -4.79 10.47 16.85
C TYR A 137 -3.47 9.87 16.36
N ALA A 138 -2.66 10.65 15.64
CA ALA A 138 -1.40 10.19 15.07
C ALA A 138 -0.43 9.59 16.11
N MET A 139 -0.33 10.17 17.32
CA MET A 139 0.54 9.68 18.39
C MET A 139 0.26 8.23 18.83
N ARG A 140 -0.96 7.72 18.57
CA ARG A 140 -1.43 6.40 19.03
C ARG A 140 -1.19 5.27 18.04
N GLY A 141 -0.53 5.50 16.91
CA GLY A 141 -0.11 4.42 16.02
C GLY A 141 1.26 4.66 15.45
N ILE A 142 1.62 3.92 14.40
CA ILE A 142 3.00 3.81 13.90
C ILE A 142 3.24 4.83 12.78
N PHE A 143 4.42 5.44 12.79
CA PHE A 143 4.85 6.32 11.70
C PHE A 143 5.47 5.51 10.57
N ASN A 144 5.18 5.91 9.35
CA ASN A 144 5.69 5.32 8.13
C ASN A 144 6.74 6.26 7.52
N THR A 145 7.96 5.76 7.32
CA THR A 145 9.08 6.57 6.83
C THR A 145 9.15 6.70 5.31
N GLY A 146 8.21 6.08 4.57
CA GLY A 146 8.22 6.14 3.10
C GLY A 146 7.82 7.48 2.52
N MET A 147 7.25 8.38 3.32
CA MET A 147 7.06 9.79 2.97
C MET A 147 7.48 10.67 4.14
N MET A 148 8.58 11.40 3.96
CA MET A 148 9.05 12.37 4.96
C MET A 148 9.45 13.69 4.30
N PHE A 149 9.29 14.78 5.03
CA PHE A 149 9.88 16.06 4.71
C PHE A 149 10.76 16.51 5.87
N ILE A 150 12.01 16.86 5.57
CA ILE A 150 12.95 17.39 6.54
C ILE A 150 13.39 18.77 6.09
N ARG A 151 13.11 19.77 6.93
CA ARG A 151 13.49 21.16 6.69
C ARG A 151 15.00 21.31 6.84
N ASN A 152 15.61 22.15 6.01
CA ASN A 152 17.01 22.53 6.16
C ASN A 152 17.20 23.52 7.32
N THR A 153 17.03 23.02 8.53
CA THR A 153 17.28 23.73 9.78
C THR A 153 18.30 22.97 10.61
N ARG A 154 18.79 23.61 11.68
CA ARG A 154 19.64 22.94 12.66
C ARG A 154 18.94 21.70 13.25
N ALA A 155 17.66 21.83 13.61
CA ALA A 155 16.89 20.72 14.17
C ALA A 155 16.72 19.55 13.19
N GLY A 156 16.42 19.82 11.91
CA GLY A 156 16.35 18.79 10.88
C GLY A 156 17.69 18.06 10.67
N LYS A 157 18.80 18.80 10.71
CA LYS A 157 20.16 18.24 10.63
C LYS A 157 20.51 17.39 11.84
N ASP A 158 20.25 17.88 13.05
CA ASP A 158 20.51 17.18 14.30
C ASP A 158 19.73 15.86 14.35
N PHE A 159 18.45 15.88 13.92
CA PHE A 159 17.63 14.68 13.78
C PHE A 159 18.25 13.65 12.82
N LEU A 160 18.62 14.05 11.59
CA LEU A 160 19.20 13.09 10.61
C LEU A 160 20.53 12.51 11.11
N SER A 161 21.36 13.30 11.78
CA SER A 161 22.60 12.82 12.39
C SER A 161 22.34 11.73 13.43
N ASP A 162 21.37 11.96 14.31
CA ASP A 162 21.06 11.01 15.38
C ASP A 162 20.34 9.77 14.84
N TRP A 163 19.52 9.92 13.80
CA TRP A 163 18.88 8.79 13.13
C TRP A 163 19.91 7.89 12.42
N ALA A 164 20.86 8.49 11.69
CA ALA A 164 21.96 7.77 11.07
C ALA A 164 22.82 7.04 12.11
N ARG A 165 23.15 7.70 13.23
CA ARG A 165 23.92 7.09 14.32
C ARG A 165 23.18 5.88 14.90
N ASN A 166 21.89 6.01 15.18
CA ASN A 166 21.10 4.93 15.79
C ASN A 166 20.88 3.75 14.83
N LEU A 167 20.76 4.00 13.52
CA LEU A 167 20.73 2.94 12.50
C LEU A 167 22.01 2.12 12.44
N GLN A 168 23.15 2.73 12.78
CA GLN A 168 24.45 2.07 12.80
C GLN A 168 24.83 1.50 14.17
N ALA A 169 23.94 1.59 15.16
CA ALA A 169 24.20 1.10 16.51
C ALA A 169 24.53 -0.41 16.50
N LYS A 170 25.62 -0.76 17.18
CA LYS A 170 26.09 -2.14 17.37
C LYS A 170 25.72 -2.70 18.74
N ASP A 171 25.41 -1.82 19.69
CA ASP A 171 25.01 -2.11 21.05
C ASP A 171 23.78 -1.27 21.46
N GLY A 172 23.32 -1.51 22.69
CA GLY A 172 22.19 -0.79 23.26
C GLY A 172 20.85 -1.05 22.56
N ALA A 173 19.89 -0.17 22.82
CA ALA A 173 18.48 -0.41 22.54
C ALA A 173 18.12 -0.36 21.04
N TYR A 174 19.01 0.17 20.19
CA TYR A 174 18.83 0.25 18.73
C TYR A 174 19.53 -0.87 17.96
N SER A 175 20.46 -1.60 18.58
CA SER A 175 21.31 -2.61 17.91
C SER A 175 20.52 -3.71 17.17
N LYS A 176 19.39 -4.13 17.76
CA LYS A 176 18.51 -5.18 17.23
C LYS A 176 17.53 -4.69 16.16
N LEU A 177 17.43 -3.38 15.95
CA LEU A 177 16.57 -2.80 14.93
C LEU A 177 17.32 -2.74 13.61
N THR A 178 16.63 -3.11 12.54
CA THR A 178 17.24 -3.32 11.23
C THR A 178 16.67 -2.41 10.15
N THR A 179 15.53 -1.75 10.40
CA THR A 179 14.90 -0.83 9.45
C THR A 179 14.92 0.62 9.93
N HIS A 180 14.99 1.57 8.99
CA HIS A 180 14.89 3.00 9.29
C HIS A 180 13.57 3.35 10.00
N GLN A 181 12.45 2.71 9.65
CA GLN A 181 11.15 2.88 10.31
C GLN A 181 11.14 2.42 11.77
N GLN A 182 11.75 1.27 12.07
CA GLN A 182 11.86 0.77 13.45
C GLN A 182 12.69 1.73 14.32
N VAL A 183 13.84 2.16 13.81
CA VAL A 183 14.71 3.09 14.53
C VAL A 183 13.99 4.43 14.74
N PHE A 184 13.31 4.96 13.71
CA PHE A 184 12.53 6.20 13.83
C PHE A 184 11.47 6.10 14.92
N ASN A 185 10.62 5.06 14.88
CA ASN A 185 9.54 4.88 15.84
C ASN A 185 10.04 4.70 17.27
N LYS A 186 11.21 4.07 17.47
CA LYS A 186 11.85 4.00 18.78
C LYS A 186 12.42 5.36 19.22
N MET A 187 13.01 6.15 18.30
CA MET A 187 13.57 7.46 18.62
C MET A 187 12.52 8.49 19.05
N VAL A 188 11.32 8.44 18.48
CA VAL A 188 10.28 9.44 18.80
C VAL A 188 9.56 9.15 20.12
N ARG A 189 9.71 7.94 20.68
CA ARG A 189 8.99 7.51 21.89
C ARG A 189 9.88 7.43 23.11
N GLU A 190 9.32 7.79 24.26
CA GLU A 190 9.85 7.46 25.57
C GLU A 190 9.88 5.95 25.77
N GLU A 191 10.94 5.45 26.41
CA GLU A 191 11.12 4.03 26.65
C GLU A 191 10.10 3.50 27.66
N ASN A 192 9.48 2.35 27.35
CA ASN A 192 8.43 1.71 28.16
C ASN A 192 7.14 2.54 28.35
N ALA A 193 6.92 3.56 27.52
CA ALA A 193 5.69 4.34 27.52
C ALA A 193 4.93 4.20 26.21
N TRP A 194 3.61 4.05 26.29
CA TRP A 194 2.72 4.16 25.15
C TRP A 194 1.62 5.18 25.43
N PRO A 195 1.40 6.19 24.57
CA PRO A 195 2.06 6.38 23.28
C PRO A 195 3.53 6.84 23.40
N GLY A 196 3.97 7.38 24.55
CA GLY A 196 5.36 7.76 24.78
C GLY A 196 5.81 8.99 23.97
N LEU A 197 4.88 9.79 23.47
CA LEU A 197 5.10 11.10 22.87
C LEU A 197 3.83 11.90 23.06
N ASP A 198 3.90 13.23 22.99
CA ASP A 198 2.75 14.11 23.28
C ASP A 198 2.53 15.13 22.17
N VAL A 199 1.38 15.80 22.22
CA VAL A 199 1.12 16.99 21.40
C VAL A 199 2.14 18.08 21.78
N ALA A 200 2.64 18.82 20.79
CA ALA A 200 3.63 19.86 21.04
C ALA A 200 3.13 20.89 22.08
N PRO A 201 3.97 21.32 23.03
CA PRO A 201 3.57 22.29 24.05
C PRO A 201 3.03 23.59 23.45
N GLY A 202 1.91 24.07 23.99
CA GLY A 202 1.26 25.31 23.52
C GLY A 202 0.61 25.21 22.14
N ALA A 203 0.54 24.02 21.55
CA ALA A 203 -0.05 23.84 20.24
C ALA A 203 -1.58 23.97 20.26
N SER A 204 -2.14 24.37 19.11
CA SER A 204 -3.58 24.54 18.94
C SER A 204 -4.35 23.22 19.06
N ALA A 205 -5.66 23.30 19.23
CA ALA A 205 -6.52 22.11 19.28
C ALA A 205 -6.43 21.25 18.01
N LYS A 206 -6.14 21.84 16.84
CA LYS A 206 -6.06 21.14 15.54
C LYS A 206 -4.63 20.84 15.08
N THR A 207 -3.63 21.00 15.96
CA THR A 207 -2.25 20.80 15.57
C THR A 207 -1.95 19.38 15.05
N ARG A 208 -0.95 19.32 14.17
CA ARG A 208 -0.31 18.10 13.69
C ARG A 208 1.11 17.95 14.21
N VAL A 209 1.55 18.85 15.09
CA VAL A 209 2.88 18.83 15.68
C VAL A 209 2.86 18.06 17.00
N LEU A 210 3.72 17.07 17.07
CA LEU A 210 4.02 16.24 18.22
C LEU A 210 5.40 16.61 18.77
N GLN A 211 5.61 16.37 20.05
CA GLN A 211 6.90 16.44 20.71
C GLN A 211 7.38 15.01 20.96
N SER A 212 8.61 14.69 20.55
CA SER A 212 9.21 13.39 20.87
C SER A 212 9.27 13.17 22.38
N GLY A 213 9.02 11.93 22.83
CA GLY A 213 9.21 11.59 24.25
C GLY A 213 10.67 11.38 24.63
N SER A 214 11.50 10.93 23.67
CA SER A 214 12.94 10.80 23.86
C SER A 214 13.71 12.00 23.30
N PRO A 215 14.73 12.52 24.00
CA PRO A 215 15.60 13.55 23.48
C PRO A 215 16.55 13.01 22.40
N LEU A 216 16.93 13.88 21.47
CA LEU A 216 18.04 13.63 20.56
C LEU A 216 19.36 13.61 21.36
N PRO A 217 20.18 12.55 21.30
CA PRO A 217 21.42 12.52 22.08
C PRO A 217 22.43 13.61 21.70
N SER A 218 22.38 14.16 20.48
CA SER A 218 23.22 15.28 20.05
C SER A 218 22.89 16.60 20.75
N THR A 219 21.62 16.83 21.10
CA THR A 219 21.13 18.10 21.65
C THR A 219 20.67 17.98 23.10
N GLY A 220 20.47 16.75 23.60
CA GLY A 220 19.86 16.49 24.90
C GLY A 220 18.40 16.96 25.00
N SER A 221 17.77 17.30 23.88
CA SER A 221 16.45 17.93 23.84
C SER A 221 15.45 17.13 22.99
N PRO A 222 14.16 17.10 23.37
CA PRO A 222 13.08 16.63 22.51
C PRO A 222 13.02 17.41 21.18
N PHE A 223 12.47 16.79 20.14
CA PHE A 223 12.28 17.42 18.82
C PHE A 223 10.83 17.35 18.35
N ALA A 224 10.44 18.28 17.48
CA ALA A 224 9.09 18.39 16.95
C ALA A 224 8.90 17.49 15.72
N ILE A 225 7.78 16.77 15.68
CA ILE A 225 7.41 15.85 14.60
C ILE A 225 6.06 16.28 14.04
N GLY A 226 5.97 16.48 12.74
CA GLY A 226 4.71 16.76 12.04
C GLY A 226 4.09 15.47 11.52
N ALA A 227 2.88 15.12 11.98
CA ALA A 227 2.13 14.00 11.43
C ALA A 227 1.41 14.41 10.14
N LEU A 228 1.80 13.84 9.01
CA LEU A 228 1.17 14.12 7.72
C LEU A 228 -0.27 13.58 7.70
N PRO A 229 -1.25 14.38 7.23
CA PRO A 229 -2.65 13.95 7.22
C PRO A 229 -2.88 12.74 6.32
N LEU A 230 -3.59 11.72 6.80
CA LEU A 230 -3.85 10.49 6.07
C LEU A 230 -4.61 10.69 4.75
N ARG A 231 -5.33 11.82 4.61
CA ARG A 231 -6.07 12.17 3.37
C ARG A 231 -5.23 12.88 2.33
N LEU A 232 -4.15 13.52 2.77
CA LEU A 232 -3.25 14.27 1.91
C LEU A 232 -2.03 13.42 1.53
N PHE A 233 -1.59 12.53 2.42
CA PHE A 233 -0.45 11.64 2.24
C PHE A 233 -0.92 10.22 2.58
N VAL A 234 -1.56 9.58 1.60
CA VAL A 234 -2.40 8.41 1.81
C VAL A 234 -1.55 7.14 1.80
N ASN A 235 -1.72 6.29 2.81
CA ASN A 235 -1.16 4.95 2.83
C ASN A 235 -1.97 3.98 1.96
N GLY A 236 -1.45 2.77 1.74
CA GLY A 236 -2.03 1.87 0.77
C GLY A 236 -3.38 1.29 1.17
N HIS A 237 -3.63 1.11 2.48
CA HIS A 237 -4.96 0.71 2.95
C HIS A 237 -5.98 1.83 2.72
N GLY A 238 -5.65 3.07 3.09
CA GLY A 238 -6.52 4.23 2.84
C GLY A 238 -6.88 4.40 1.35
N TYR A 239 -5.91 4.28 0.44
CA TYR A 239 -6.17 4.53 -0.98
C TYR A 239 -6.81 3.34 -1.70
N PHE A 240 -6.31 2.11 -1.50
CA PHE A 240 -6.70 0.93 -2.30
C PHE A 240 -7.78 0.06 -1.64
N MET A 241 -8.04 0.24 -0.34
CA MET A 241 -9.09 -0.50 0.40
C MET A 241 -10.23 0.41 0.82
N GLN A 242 -9.92 1.52 1.49
CA GLN A 242 -10.95 2.41 2.01
C GLN A 242 -11.51 3.36 0.96
N TRP A 243 -10.83 3.48 -0.18
CA TRP A 243 -11.20 4.39 -1.27
C TRP A 243 -11.43 5.82 -0.78
N VAL A 244 -10.53 6.34 0.07
CA VAL A 244 -10.67 7.68 0.68
C VAL A 244 -10.86 8.80 -0.34
N ASN A 245 -10.41 8.58 -1.58
CA ASN A 245 -10.52 9.48 -2.72
C ASN A 245 -11.83 9.33 -3.53
N ARG A 246 -12.71 8.39 -3.18
CA ARG A 246 -13.98 8.09 -3.86
C ARG A 246 -15.16 7.95 -2.89
N LYS A 247 -14.99 8.34 -1.62
CA LYS A 247 -16.03 8.20 -0.61
C LYS A 247 -17.13 9.24 -0.86
N ASP A 248 -18.14 8.82 -1.63
CA ASP A 248 -19.26 9.63 -2.14
C ASP A 248 -19.68 10.73 -1.13
N GLY A 249 -19.45 11.98 -1.49
CA GLY A 249 -19.99 13.16 -0.82
C GLY A 249 -19.32 13.59 0.50
N VAL A 250 -18.41 12.80 1.08
CA VAL A 250 -17.73 13.20 2.33
C VAL A 250 -16.41 13.92 2.04
N TRP A 251 -15.64 13.45 1.05
CA TRP A 251 -14.26 13.92 0.81
C TRP A 251 -13.95 14.33 -0.63
N ASP A 252 -14.97 14.59 -1.46
CA ASP A 252 -14.82 14.87 -2.89
C ASP A 252 -13.90 16.07 -3.20
N ASP A 253 -13.75 16.99 -2.25
CA ASP A 253 -12.91 18.19 -2.41
C ASP A 253 -11.42 17.97 -2.04
N VAL A 254 -11.07 16.87 -1.36
CA VAL A 254 -9.71 16.65 -0.84
C VAL A 254 -8.90 15.80 -1.81
N LYS A 255 -7.98 16.45 -2.54
CA LYS A 255 -7.07 15.77 -3.47
C LYS A 255 -5.75 15.40 -2.77
N PRO A 256 -5.33 14.14 -2.76
CA PRO A 256 -4.07 13.75 -2.13
C PRO A 256 -2.86 14.37 -2.83
N TYR A 257 -1.81 14.67 -2.06
CA TYR A 257 -0.47 15.01 -2.56
C TYR A 257 0.28 13.75 -2.99
N ALA A 258 0.14 12.66 -2.22
CA ALA A 258 0.87 11.43 -2.45
C ALA A 258 0.05 10.19 -2.06
N VAL A 259 0.35 9.08 -2.73
CA VAL A 259 -0.21 7.75 -2.48
C VAL A 259 0.94 6.75 -2.35
N HIS A 260 1.06 6.10 -1.20
CA HIS A 260 2.08 5.10 -0.89
C HIS A 260 1.48 3.69 -0.94
N ALA A 261 2.03 2.77 -1.75
CA ALA A 261 1.53 1.40 -1.88
C ALA A 261 1.97 0.46 -0.74
N THR A 262 1.66 0.84 0.49
CA THR A 262 1.77 -0.03 1.67
C THR A 262 0.58 -0.99 1.79
N TYR A 263 0.58 -1.84 2.82
CA TYR A 263 -0.51 -2.79 3.08
C TYR A 263 -0.79 -3.77 1.93
N THR A 264 0.26 -4.33 1.32
CA THR A 264 0.17 -5.37 0.28
C THR A 264 0.39 -6.77 0.83
N PHE A 265 -0.43 -7.74 0.47
CA PHE A 265 -0.42 -9.08 1.05
C PHE A 265 0.21 -10.15 0.16
N ASP A 266 1.01 -9.74 -0.83
CA ASP A 266 1.75 -10.59 -1.76
C ASP A 266 3.27 -10.47 -1.54
N GLY A 267 3.65 -10.45 -0.26
CA GLY A 267 4.99 -10.04 0.19
C GLY A 267 5.28 -8.55 -0.05
N SER A 268 6.54 -8.16 0.18
CA SER A 268 7.04 -6.80 -0.11
C SER A 268 7.40 -6.60 -1.59
N GLY A 269 6.96 -7.49 -2.48
CA GLY A 269 7.30 -7.46 -3.91
C GLY A 269 6.59 -6.36 -4.68
N GLY A 270 7.10 -6.07 -5.89
CA GLY A 270 6.56 -5.02 -6.75
C GLY A 270 5.21 -5.35 -7.42
N GLU A 271 4.85 -6.63 -7.58
CA GLU A 271 3.69 -7.04 -8.39
C GLU A 271 2.34 -6.57 -7.83
N ALA A 272 2.08 -6.76 -6.53
CA ALA A 272 0.83 -6.29 -5.93
C ALA A 272 0.73 -4.75 -5.95
N LYS A 273 1.84 -4.06 -5.67
CA LYS A 273 1.92 -2.59 -5.72
C LYS A 273 1.63 -2.07 -7.12
N ARG A 274 2.27 -2.67 -8.12
CA ARG A 274 2.06 -2.38 -9.54
C ARG A 274 0.60 -2.60 -9.95
N TYR A 275 0.03 -3.76 -9.62
CA TYR A 275 -1.36 -4.08 -9.96
C TYR A 275 -2.32 -3.05 -9.36
N ARG A 276 -2.15 -2.71 -8.07
CA ARG A 276 -2.95 -1.70 -7.39
C ARG A 276 -2.86 -0.33 -8.07
N PHE A 277 -1.66 0.13 -8.43
CA PHE A 277 -1.49 1.39 -9.17
C PHE A 277 -2.12 1.35 -10.58
N GLN A 278 -2.00 0.22 -11.29
CA GLN A 278 -2.64 0.03 -12.60
C GLN A 278 -4.17 0.09 -12.49
N GLU A 279 -4.75 -0.49 -11.44
CA GLU A 279 -6.20 -0.56 -11.22
C GLU A 279 -6.84 0.82 -11.03
N VAL A 280 -6.08 1.77 -10.49
CA VAL A 280 -6.54 3.14 -10.22
C VAL A 280 -6.00 4.16 -11.23
N GLY A 281 -5.29 3.72 -12.27
CA GLY A 281 -4.73 4.61 -13.30
C GLY A 281 -3.55 5.47 -12.84
N LEU A 282 -2.84 5.06 -11.78
CA LEU A 282 -1.64 5.74 -11.28
C LEU A 282 -0.33 5.14 -11.79
N TRP A 283 -0.41 4.11 -12.63
CA TRP A 283 0.75 3.51 -13.26
C TRP A 283 0.93 4.06 -14.69
N ALA A 284 1.98 4.88 -14.89
CA ALA A 284 2.16 5.63 -16.13
C ALA A 284 2.60 4.77 -17.32
N LEU A 285 3.40 3.73 -17.08
CA LEU A 285 3.85 2.82 -18.11
C LEU A 285 2.83 1.70 -18.23
N HIS A 286 2.07 1.66 -19.32
CA HIS A 286 1.41 0.39 -19.63
C HIS A 286 2.56 -0.60 -19.78
N ASP A 287 2.47 -1.79 -19.16
CA ASP A 287 3.23 -2.91 -19.72
C ASP A 287 2.99 -2.84 -21.22
N ALA A 288 4.04 -2.96 -22.02
CA ALA A 288 3.90 -2.92 -23.46
C ALA A 288 3.02 -4.12 -23.86
N ALA A 289 1.72 -3.97 -23.71
CA ALA A 289 0.71 -4.58 -24.51
C ALA A 289 1.21 -4.23 -25.91
N GLY A 290 1.79 -5.21 -26.58
CA GLY A 290 2.04 -5.06 -28.00
C GLY A 290 0.74 -4.54 -28.62
N GLU A 291 0.84 -3.79 -29.71
CA GLU A 291 -0.35 -3.26 -30.39
C GLU A 291 -1.40 -4.37 -30.71
N ASP A 292 -0.97 -5.63 -30.68
CA ASP A 292 -1.75 -6.86 -30.88
C ASP A 292 -2.19 -7.60 -29.60
N GLU A 293 -1.97 -7.07 -28.38
CA GLU A 293 -2.37 -7.78 -27.16
C GLU A 293 -3.91 -7.90 -27.06
N LYS A 294 -4.36 -9.14 -26.85
CA LYS A 294 -5.78 -9.49 -26.74
C LYS A 294 -6.12 -9.82 -25.30
N PHE A 295 -7.22 -9.25 -24.82
CA PHE A 295 -7.70 -9.34 -23.45
C PHE A 295 -8.93 -10.24 -23.35
N LEU A 296 -9.11 -10.84 -22.18
CA LEU A 296 -10.28 -11.59 -21.77
C LEU A 296 -10.76 -11.06 -20.41
N THR A 297 -12.04 -10.79 -20.25
CA THR A 297 -12.67 -10.45 -18.96
C THR A 297 -13.87 -11.34 -18.68
N PHE A 298 -14.45 -11.21 -17.50
CA PHE A 298 -15.62 -11.95 -17.03
C PHE A 298 -16.48 -11.08 -16.11
N GLU A 299 -17.71 -11.51 -15.88
CA GLU A 299 -18.63 -10.91 -14.90
C GLU A 299 -18.77 -11.85 -13.71
N LEU A 300 -18.71 -11.30 -12.49
CA LEU A 300 -18.96 -12.06 -11.27
C LEU A 300 -20.45 -12.11 -10.98
N ALA A 301 -20.95 -13.29 -10.63
CA ALA A 301 -22.32 -13.44 -10.17
C ALA A 301 -22.49 -12.82 -8.77
N PRO A 302 -23.56 -12.05 -8.52
CA PRO A 302 -23.86 -11.55 -7.20
C PRO A 302 -24.13 -12.71 -6.25
N GLN A 303 -23.49 -12.68 -5.08
CA GLN A 303 -23.73 -13.68 -4.04
C GLN A 303 -24.98 -13.28 -3.25
N ASN A 304 -25.84 -14.25 -2.95
CA ASN A 304 -27.06 -14.02 -2.18
C ASN A 304 -26.72 -13.91 -0.68
N LEU A 305 -26.44 -12.68 -0.23
CA LEU A 305 -26.02 -12.36 1.13
C LEU A 305 -27.12 -11.58 1.84
N THR A 306 -27.43 -11.94 3.08
CA THR A 306 -28.51 -11.33 3.87
C THR A 306 -28.00 -10.45 5.01
N SER A 307 -26.70 -10.44 5.30
CA SER A 307 -26.13 -9.67 6.40
C SER A 307 -26.03 -8.19 6.03
N GLU A 308 -26.53 -7.33 6.91
CA GLU A 308 -26.40 -5.87 6.76
C GLU A 308 -24.97 -5.39 7.07
N GLU A 309 -24.31 -6.02 8.04
CA GLU A 309 -22.93 -5.73 8.45
C GLU A 309 -21.94 -6.74 7.82
N PRO A 310 -20.69 -6.33 7.53
CA PRO A 310 -19.67 -7.23 7.04
C PRO A 310 -19.29 -8.31 8.06
N THR A 311 -19.36 -9.57 7.64
CA THR A 311 -19.02 -10.74 8.45
C THR A 311 -18.01 -11.64 7.74
N ILE A 312 -17.30 -12.47 8.51
CA ILE A 312 -16.34 -13.42 7.94
C ILE A 312 -17.08 -14.52 7.18
N GLU A 313 -18.27 -14.91 7.62
CA GLU A 313 -19.18 -15.83 6.96
C GLU A 313 -19.45 -15.41 5.50
N ASP A 314 -19.89 -14.17 5.32
CA ASP A 314 -20.18 -13.60 4.01
C ASP A 314 -18.89 -13.46 3.19
N HIS A 315 -17.79 -13.12 3.85
CA HIS A 315 -16.49 -13.05 3.18
C HIS A 315 -16.04 -14.41 2.64
N LEU A 316 -16.22 -15.51 3.37
CA LEU A 316 -15.89 -16.84 2.87
C LEU A 316 -16.68 -17.19 1.62
N ILE A 317 -17.97 -16.85 1.56
CA ILE A 317 -18.83 -17.10 0.40
C ILE A 317 -18.29 -16.33 -0.81
N VAL A 318 -18.07 -15.02 -0.64
CA VAL A 318 -17.59 -14.12 -1.70
C VAL A 318 -16.18 -14.47 -2.16
N ALA A 319 -15.24 -14.65 -1.23
CA ALA A 319 -13.85 -14.95 -1.53
C ALA A 319 -13.71 -16.30 -2.24
N SER A 320 -14.48 -17.32 -1.83
CA SER A 320 -14.48 -18.62 -2.52
C SER A 320 -15.04 -18.50 -3.94
N ALA A 321 -16.08 -17.68 -4.15
CA ALA A 321 -16.59 -17.39 -5.49
C ALA A 321 -15.55 -16.66 -6.35
N ASN A 322 -14.85 -15.66 -5.80
CA ASN A 322 -13.78 -14.94 -6.48
C ASN A 322 -12.65 -15.90 -6.92
N VAL A 323 -12.17 -16.77 -6.03
CA VAL A 323 -11.10 -17.73 -6.35
C VAL A 323 -11.56 -18.72 -7.43
N ARG A 324 -12.77 -19.29 -7.32
CA ARG A 324 -13.33 -20.16 -8.37
C ARG A 324 -13.44 -19.46 -9.73
N ALA A 325 -13.90 -18.21 -9.74
CA ALA A 325 -13.99 -17.41 -10.94
C ALA A 325 -12.62 -17.16 -11.57
N LEU A 326 -11.60 -16.80 -10.77
CA LEU A 326 -10.23 -16.59 -11.23
C LEU A 326 -9.65 -17.87 -11.84
N VAL A 327 -9.78 -19.02 -11.16
CA VAL A 327 -9.30 -20.32 -11.67
C VAL A 327 -9.91 -20.62 -13.04
N LYS A 328 -11.23 -20.45 -13.19
CA LYS A 328 -11.93 -20.67 -14.44
C LYS A 328 -11.53 -19.69 -15.52
N ALA A 329 -11.46 -18.40 -15.20
CA ALA A 329 -11.12 -17.34 -16.15
C ALA A 329 -9.68 -17.48 -16.65
N PHE A 330 -8.72 -17.88 -15.81
CA PHE A 330 -7.35 -18.16 -16.24
C PHE A 330 -7.28 -19.36 -17.19
N ALA A 331 -8.06 -20.42 -16.97
CA ALA A 331 -8.11 -21.55 -17.90
C ALA A 331 -8.58 -21.12 -19.30
N TYR A 332 -9.59 -20.25 -19.38
CA TYR A 332 -10.04 -19.67 -20.65
C TYR A 332 -9.01 -18.71 -21.25
N ALA A 333 -8.36 -17.86 -20.44
CA ALA A 333 -7.34 -16.93 -20.89
C ALA A 333 -6.19 -17.67 -21.58
N VAL A 334 -5.71 -18.76 -20.97
CA VAL A 334 -4.69 -19.65 -21.54
C VAL A 334 -5.16 -20.27 -22.86
N SER A 335 -6.34 -20.91 -22.87
CA SER A 335 -6.87 -21.60 -24.06
C SER A 335 -7.08 -20.67 -25.25
N LEU A 336 -7.50 -19.43 -24.97
CA LEU A 336 -7.72 -18.40 -25.99
C LEU A 336 -6.46 -17.59 -26.32
N ASN A 337 -5.34 -17.84 -25.62
CA ASN A 337 -4.10 -17.07 -25.70
C ASN A 337 -4.31 -15.56 -25.45
N ARG A 338 -5.07 -15.22 -24.42
CA ARG A 338 -5.41 -13.84 -24.03
C ARG A 338 -4.83 -13.49 -22.66
N THR A 339 -4.57 -12.21 -22.43
CA THR A 339 -4.25 -11.66 -21.11
C THR A 339 -5.55 -11.48 -20.33
N LEU A 340 -5.60 -11.99 -19.10
CA LEU A 340 -6.78 -11.88 -18.26
C LEU A 340 -6.89 -10.45 -17.70
N ALA A 341 -7.90 -9.71 -18.15
CA ALA A 341 -8.34 -8.46 -17.57
C ALA A 341 -9.28 -8.77 -16.39
N ILE A 342 -8.79 -8.59 -15.17
CA ILE A 342 -9.53 -8.98 -13.95
C ILE A 342 -10.46 -7.82 -13.53
N PRO A 343 -11.78 -8.03 -13.43
CA PRO A 343 -12.71 -7.02 -12.94
C PRO A 343 -12.51 -6.80 -11.42
N PRO A 344 -13.01 -5.68 -10.85
CA PRO A 344 -12.99 -5.46 -9.41
C PRO A 344 -13.62 -6.62 -8.65
N LEU A 345 -12.92 -7.09 -7.60
CA LEU A 345 -13.34 -8.26 -6.83
C LEU A 345 -14.13 -7.81 -5.59
N PRO A 346 -15.39 -8.26 -5.41
CA PRO A 346 -16.20 -7.92 -4.26
C PRO A 346 -15.59 -8.51 -2.99
N CYS A 347 -15.81 -7.81 -1.87
CA CYS A 347 -15.14 -8.08 -0.61
C CYS A 347 -16.03 -7.72 0.59
N ARG A 348 -15.83 -8.44 1.68
CA ARG A 348 -16.63 -8.35 2.91
C ARG A 348 -15.78 -8.31 4.18
N CYS A 349 -14.50 -8.68 4.11
CA CYS A 349 -13.58 -8.64 5.23
C CYS A 349 -12.18 -8.31 4.72
N ASP A 350 -11.45 -7.56 5.53
CA ASP A 350 -10.04 -7.26 5.26
C ASP A 350 -9.16 -8.48 5.43
N LYS A 351 -8.05 -8.48 4.69
CA LYS A 351 -6.91 -9.34 5.00
C LYS A 351 -5.99 -8.58 5.97
N VAL A 352 -5.45 -9.30 6.95
CA VAL A 352 -4.53 -8.72 7.96
C VAL A 352 -3.13 -9.32 7.84
N TRP A 353 -2.11 -8.54 8.15
CA TRP A 353 -0.72 -8.95 7.96
C TRP A 353 -0.33 -10.10 8.87
N SER A 354 0.11 -11.20 8.27
CA SER A 354 0.53 -12.42 8.99
C SER A 354 -0.50 -12.93 10.00
N GLY A 355 -1.78 -12.56 9.83
CA GLY A 355 -2.84 -12.91 10.77
C GLY A 355 -2.74 -12.21 12.12
N HIS A 356 -1.89 -11.19 12.33
CA HIS A 356 -1.57 -10.67 13.67
C HIS A 356 -2.61 -9.76 14.31
N ASP A 357 -3.68 -9.43 13.58
CA ASP A 357 -4.65 -8.43 14.01
C ASP A 357 -6.03 -9.07 14.21
N ASP A 358 -6.72 -8.62 15.27
CA ASP A 358 -8.09 -9.01 15.58
C ASP A 358 -9.09 -8.23 14.74
N VAL A 359 -9.28 -8.71 13.52
CA VAL A 359 -10.26 -8.17 12.56
C VAL A 359 -11.71 -8.45 12.98
N PHE A 360 -11.94 -9.46 13.83
CA PHE A 360 -13.29 -9.90 14.20
C PHE A 360 -13.96 -8.89 15.13
N SER A 361 -13.23 -8.40 16.15
CA SER A 361 -13.75 -7.34 17.02
C SER A 361 -13.90 -5.99 16.32
N ALA A 362 -13.30 -5.83 15.14
CA ALA A 362 -13.40 -4.65 14.28
C ALA A 362 -14.44 -4.81 13.16
N LYS A 363 -15.41 -5.74 13.30
CA LYS A 363 -16.45 -6.00 12.29
C LYS A 363 -15.85 -6.18 10.89
N CYS A 364 -14.88 -7.09 10.77
CA CYS A 364 -14.23 -7.44 9.51
C CYS A 364 -13.39 -6.33 8.85
N ARG A 365 -13.14 -5.21 9.56
CA ARG A 365 -12.25 -4.13 9.12
C ARG A 365 -10.88 -4.28 9.77
N TYR A 366 -9.81 -3.84 9.11
CA TYR A 366 -8.49 -3.78 9.73
C TYR A 366 -8.56 -2.98 11.04
N PRO A 367 -8.03 -3.47 12.18
CA PRO A 367 -8.00 -2.71 13.42
C PRO A 367 -7.39 -1.31 13.24
N GLY A 368 -8.16 -0.31 13.64
CA GLY A 368 -7.81 1.10 13.43
C GLY A 368 -8.52 1.76 12.25
N ALA A 369 -9.20 0.99 11.40
CA ALA A 369 -10.10 1.46 10.34
C ALA A 369 -11.59 1.34 10.74
N ASN A 370 -11.87 1.15 12.04
CA ASN A 370 -13.20 0.80 12.55
C ASN A 370 -14.24 1.90 12.30
N ASP A 371 -13.80 3.16 12.19
CA ASP A 371 -14.66 4.32 11.94
C ASP A 371 -14.98 4.50 10.45
N GLU A 372 -14.42 3.66 9.58
CA GLU A 372 -14.53 3.79 8.15
C GLU A 372 -15.56 2.81 7.57
N ASN A 373 -16.37 3.29 6.63
CA ASN A 373 -17.44 2.52 6.01
C ASN A 373 -17.12 2.17 4.55
N TYR A 374 -16.15 1.27 4.35
CA TYR A 374 -15.70 0.83 3.02
C TYR A 374 -16.03 -0.65 2.73
N LEU A 375 -16.55 -1.37 3.73
CA LEU A 375 -17.06 -2.73 3.59
C LEU A 375 -18.58 -2.74 3.82
N PRO A 376 -19.37 -3.47 3.01
CA PRO A 376 -18.95 -4.25 1.84
C PRO A 376 -18.42 -3.37 0.68
N GLY A 377 -17.44 -3.86 -0.05
CA GLY A 377 -16.74 -3.09 -1.08
C GLY A 377 -15.98 -3.94 -2.07
N THR A 378 -14.89 -3.40 -2.63
CA THR A 378 -13.96 -4.13 -3.50
C THR A 378 -12.60 -4.23 -2.85
N CYS A 379 -11.94 -5.38 -3.02
CA CYS A 379 -10.60 -5.63 -2.50
C CYS A 379 -9.60 -5.82 -3.66
N PRO A 380 -8.35 -5.33 -3.52
CA PRO A 380 -7.24 -5.66 -4.39
C PRO A 380 -7.01 -7.15 -4.54
N LEU A 381 -6.47 -7.57 -5.69
CA LEU A 381 -6.24 -8.97 -6.05
C LEU A 381 -5.47 -9.77 -4.97
N ASP A 382 -4.51 -9.13 -4.29
CA ASP A 382 -3.66 -9.74 -3.28
C ASP A 382 -4.37 -10.10 -1.97
N HIS A 383 -5.65 -9.72 -1.83
CA HIS A 383 -6.54 -10.26 -0.78
C HIS A 383 -6.91 -11.72 -1.02
N PHE A 384 -6.97 -12.14 -2.28
CA PHE A 384 -7.50 -13.45 -2.66
C PHE A 384 -6.42 -14.40 -3.19
N VAL A 385 -5.49 -13.89 -4.01
CA VAL A 385 -4.45 -14.71 -4.67
C VAL A 385 -3.12 -13.94 -4.74
N SER A 386 -2.01 -14.68 -4.87
CA SER A 386 -0.68 -14.07 -5.07
C SER A 386 -0.46 -13.77 -6.56
N GLY A 387 -0.49 -12.49 -6.93
CA GLY A 387 -0.17 -12.04 -8.29
C GLY A 387 1.26 -12.38 -8.69
N ALA A 388 2.22 -12.31 -7.76
CA ALA A 388 3.60 -12.68 -7.97
C ALA A 388 3.77 -14.17 -8.30
N LYS A 389 3.08 -15.07 -7.57
CA LYS A 389 3.09 -16.51 -7.88
C LYS A 389 2.45 -16.79 -9.25
N ILE A 390 1.36 -16.09 -9.56
CA ILE A 390 0.68 -16.22 -10.86
C ILE A 390 1.58 -15.78 -12.02
N ARG A 391 2.23 -14.61 -11.92
CA ARG A 391 3.20 -14.13 -12.91
C ARG A 391 4.35 -15.12 -13.09
N LYS A 392 4.95 -15.56 -11.98
CA LYS A 392 6.06 -16.53 -11.99
C LYS A 392 5.67 -17.86 -12.66
N ALA A 393 4.39 -18.24 -12.54
CA ALA A 393 3.84 -19.43 -13.18
C ALA A 393 3.42 -19.23 -14.65
N GLY A 394 3.70 -18.06 -15.25
CA GLY A 394 3.40 -17.74 -16.65
C GLY A 394 2.01 -17.12 -16.88
N GLY A 395 1.28 -16.79 -15.82
CA GLY A 395 -0.01 -16.12 -15.92
C GLY A 395 0.12 -14.69 -16.45
N ARG A 396 -0.64 -14.37 -17.50
CA ARG A 396 -0.77 -13.00 -18.02
C ARG A 396 -2.05 -12.37 -17.53
N PHE A 397 -1.94 -11.31 -16.74
CA PHE A 397 -3.10 -10.60 -16.23
C PHE A 397 -2.82 -9.10 -16.02
N VAL A 398 -3.89 -8.32 -16.00
CA VAL A 398 -3.93 -6.89 -15.70
C VAL A 398 -5.27 -6.55 -15.02
N PRO A 399 -5.39 -5.45 -14.27
CA PRO A 399 -6.69 -4.94 -13.86
C PRO A 399 -7.51 -4.52 -15.09
N LEU A 400 -8.81 -4.82 -15.12
CA LEU A 400 -9.71 -4.43 -16.21
C LEU A 400 -9.68 -2.92 -16.47
N ALA A 401 -9.54 -2.11 -15.41
CA ALA A 401 -9.44 -0.65 -15.49
C ALA A 401 -8.21 -0.13 -16.26
N SER A 402 -7.18 -0.98 -16.42
CA SER A 402 -5.95 -0.63 -17.15
C SER A 402 -5.96 -1.04 -18.62
N VAL A 403 -7.02 -1.73 -19.08
CA VAL A 403 -7.17 -2.11 -20.48
C VAL A 403 -7.47 -0.85 -21.31
N PRO A 404 -6.72 -0.58 -22.40
CA PRO A 404 -7.00 0.55 -23.29
C PRO A 404 -8.46 0.55 -23.76
N SER A 405 -9.09 1.74 -23.77
CA SER A 405 -10.54 1.92 -23.94
C SER A 405 -11.16 0.98 -25.00
N PRO A 406 -12.19 0.19 -24.66
CA PRO A 406 -12.71 -0.84 -25.52
C PRO A 406 -13.43 -0.24 -26.73
N ARG A 407 -12.90 -0.47 -27.93
CA ARG A 407 -13.77 -0.57 -29.11
C ARG A 407 -14.64 -1.81 -28.89
N ALA A 408 -15.86 -1.60 -28.38
CA ALA A 408 -16.97 -2.55 -28.21
C ALA A 408 -16.59 -3.93 -27.62
N ALA A 409 -16.81 -4.13 -26.33
CA ALA A 409 -16.87 -5.48 -25.77
C ALA A 409 -18.05 -6.23 -26.41
N VAL A 410 -17.77 -7.28 -27.18
CA VAL A 410 -18.80 -8.13 -27.77
C VAL A 410 -19.00 -9.35 -26.87
N PHE A 411 -20.24 -9.61 -26.46
CA PHE A 411 -20.63 -10.83 -25.76
C PHE A 411 -20.47 -12.02 -26.71
N VAL A 412 -19.68 -13.01 -26.31
CA VAL A 412 -19.50 -14.25 -27.09
C VAL A 412 -19.94 -15.43 -26.25
N ASP A 413 -20.85 -16.23 -26.80
CA ASP A 413 -21.25 -17.51 -26.24
C ASP A 413 -20.07 -18.50 -26.34
N ALA A 414 -19.34 -18.62 -25.24
CA ALA A 414 -18.19 -19.52 -25.12
C ALA A 414 -18.55 -21.00 -25.37
N ALA A 415 -19.84 -21.38 -25.36
CA ALA A 415 -20.27 -22.74 -25.64
C ALA A 415 -20.08 -23.17 -27.11
N ARG A 416 -19.91 -22.23 -28.05
CA ARG A 416 -19.79 -22.53 -29.49
C ARG A 416 -18.37 -22.60 -30.03
N GLY A 417 -17.35 -22.27 -29.23
CA GLY A 417 -15.95 -22.34 -29.66
C GLY A 417 -15.58 -21.41 -30.84
N GLU A 418 -16.42 -20.43 -31.17
CA GLU A 418 -16.11 -19.47 -32.23
C GLU A 418 -15.02 -18.49 -31.76
N ARG A 419 -13.89 -18.49 -32.48
CA ARG A 419 -12.76 -17.60 -32.22
C ARG A 419 -13.02 -16.26 -32.91
N ARG A 420 -13.39 -15.22 -32.16
CA ARG A 420 -13.38 -13.82 -32.64
C ARG A 420 -12.10 -13.10 -32.25
N ASP A 421 -11.63 -12.27 -33.17
CA ASP A 421 -10.39 -11.49 -33.06
C ASP A 421 -10.60 -10.10 -32.45
N ASP A 422 -11.49 -9.99 -31.45
CA ASP A 422 -11.72 -8.74 -30.73
C ASP A 422 -10.59 -8.44 -29.73
N VAL A 423 -10.32 -7.16 -29.48
CA VAL A 423 -9.30 -6.71 -28.52
C VAL A 423 -9.67 -7.11 -27.09
N LEU A 424 -10.93 -6.96 -26.69
CA LEU A 424 -11.45 -7.38 -25.38
C LEU A 424 -12.65 -8.32 -25.56
N LEU A 425 -12.50 -9.57 -25.14
CA LEU A 425 -13.57 -10.55 -25.09
C LEU A 425 -14.14 -10.64 -23.67
N THR A 426 -15.47 -10.71 -23.51
CA THR A 426 -16.11 -11.00 -22.22
C THR A 426 -16.71 -12.41 -22.22
N LEU A 427 -16.47 -13.15 -21.13
CA LEU A 427 -17.12 -14.43 -20.87
C LEU A 427 -18.57 -14.28 -20.36
N GLY A 428 -19.02 -13.05 -20.07
CA GLY A 428 -20.27 -12.81 -19.35
C GLY A 428 -20.21 -13.38 -17.93
N ASP A 429 -21.38 -13.76 -17.38
CA ASP A 429 -21.52 -14.40 -16.07
C ASP A 429 -20.67 -15.68 -15.99
N ILE A 430 -19.57 -15.58 -15.23
CA ILE A 430 -18.57 -16.63 -15.15
C ILE A 430 -19.14 -17.94 -14.60
N ASP A 431 -20.21 -17.93 -13.82
CA ASP A 431 -20.81 -19.14 -13.25
C ASP A 431 -21.61 -19.93 -14.30
N ARG A 432 -22.12 -19.26 -15.34
CA ARG A 432 -22.86 -19.90 -16.46
C ARG A 432 -21.96 -20.52 -17.51
N VAL A 433 -20.70 -20.13 -17.54
CA VAL A 433 -19.72 -20.65 -18.50
C VAL A 433 -19.38 -22.12 -18.14
N PRO A 434 -19.14 -23.04 -19.08
CA PRO A 434 -18.68 -24.39 -18.73
C PRO A 434 -17.30 -24.38 -18.04
N ALA A 435 -17.03 -25.33 -17.15
CA ALA A 435 -15.69 -25.47 -16.56
C ALA A 435 -14.68 -25.92 -17.62
N LEU A 436 -13.56 -25.21 -17.73
CA LEU A 436 -12.43 -25.57 -18.58
C LEU A 436 -11.24 -25.98 -17.70
N LYS A 437 -10.61 -27.11 -18.02
CA LYS A 437 -9.41 -27.57 -17.31
C LYS A 437 -8.16 -26.95 -17.93
N PHE A 438 -7.18 -26.62 -17.08
CA PHE A 438 -5.83 -26.32 -17.54
C PHE A 438 -5.24 -27.57 -18.22
N ASP A 439 -4.49 -27.36 -19.30
CA ASP A 439 -3.65 -28.41 -19.86
C ASP A 439 -2.45 -28.71 -18.92
N ALA A 440 -1.74 -29.80 -19.21
CA ALA A 440 -0.59 -30.21 -18.41
C ALA A 440 0.57 -29.18 -18.40
N ASN A 441 0.70 -28.37 -19.45
CA ASN A 441 1.76 -27.36 -19.54
C ASN A 441 1.51 -26.16 -18.62
N HIS A 442 0.26 -25.98 -18.17
CA HIS A 442 -0.14 -24.89 -17.28
C HIS A 442 -0.43 -25.36 -15.84
N ALA A 443 0.11 -26.52 -15.44
CA ALA A 443 -0.06 -27.05 -14.08
C ALA A 443 0.44 -26.10 -12.98
N ALA A 444 1.57 -25.39 -13.22
CA ALA A 444 2.10 -24.41 -12.29
C ALA A 444 1.14 -23.22 -12.10
N LEU A 445 0.55 -22.72 -13.19
CA LEU A 445 -0.42 -21.64 -13.15
C LEU A 445 -1.70 -22.10 -12.45
N SER A 446 -2.22 -23.29 -12.80
CA SER A 446 -3.35 -23.90 -12.10
C SER A 446 -3.09 -24.00 -10.60
N SER A 447 -1.89 -24.40 -10.18
CA SER A 447 -1.54 -24.49 -8.76
C SER A 447 -1.51 -23.10 -8.10
N ALA A 448 -0.89 -22.11 -8.75
CA ALA A 448 -0.75 -20.75 -8.22
C ALA A 448 -2.10 -20.04 -7.98
N VAL A 449 -3.10 -20.27 -8.83
CA VAL A 449 -4.43 -19.66 -8.68
C VAL A 449 -5.35 -20.49 -7.78
N SER A 450 -5.29 -21.83 -7.87
CA SER A 450 -6.20 -22.73 -7.14
C SER A 450 -5.80 -23.03 -5.71
N HIS A 451 -4.61 -22.63 -5.26
CA HIS A 451 -4.14 -22.83 -3.88
C HIS A 451 -3.58 -21.52 -3.32
N PRO A 452 -4.43 -20.50 -3.15
CA PRO A 452 -3.99 -19.25 -2.53
C PRO A 452 -3.52 -19.50 -1.10
N GLU A 453 -2.78 -18.53 -0.57
CA GLU A 453 -2.43 -18.54 0.85
C GLU A 453 -3.69 -18.46 1.71
N PRO A 454 -3.73 -19.17 2.84
CA PRO A 454 -4.87 -19.12 3.72
C PRO A 454 -5.07 -17.69 4.22
N TRP A 455 -6.33 -17.27 4.32
CA TRP A 455 -6.69 -16.07 5.05
C TRP A 455 -6.63 -16.38 6.54
N CYS A 456 -5.96 -15.53 7.30
CA CYS A 456 -5.79 -15.71 8.73
C CYS A 456 -6.05 -14.40 9.47
N ALA A 457 -6.59 -14.50 10.68
CA ALA A 457 -6.71 -13.38 11.62
C ALA A 457 -6.59 -13.89 13.06
N GLU A 458 -6.13 -13.00 13.95
CA GLU A 458 -5.89 -13.31 15.34
C GLU A 458 -7.16 -13.10 16.17
N CYS A 459 -7.34 -13.93 17.19
CA CYS A 459 -8.41 -13.80 18.18
C CYS A 459 -7.74 -13.33 19.49
N LEU A 460 -7.17 -12.11 19.49
CA LEU A 460 -6.26 -11.64 20.56
C LEU A 460 -6.91 -11.54 21.95
N ARG A 461 -8.21 -11.23 22.01
CA ARG A 461 -8.91 -10.95 23.28
C ARG A 461 -9.55 -12.19 23.88
N GLU A 462 -9.90 -13.16 23.06
CA GLU A 462 -10.65 -14.36 23.44
C GLU A 462 -10.29 -15.54 22.53
N ALA A 463 -10.54 -16.78 22.93
CA ALA A 463 -10.34 -17.93 22.04
C ALA A 463 -11.18 -17.78 20.77
N CYS A 464 -10.72 -18.27 19.62
CA CYS A 464 -11.47 -18.11 18.38
C CYS A 464 -12.89 -18.73 18.45
N ALA A 465 -13.08 -19.71 19.32
CA ALA A 465 -14.38 -20.34 19.58
C ALA A 465 -15.42 -19.45 20.30
N SER A 466 -15.03 -18.33 20.91
CA SER A 466 -15.98 -17.38 21.52
C SER A 466 -16.43 -16.29 20.56
N VAL A 467 -15.61 -15.96 19.55
CA VAL A 467 -15.89 -14.88 18.59
C VAL A 467 -16.44 -15.40 17.25
N LEU A 468 -16.20 -16.67 16.90
CA LEU A 468 -16.68 -17.28 15.67
C LEU A 468 -17.80 -18.28 15.91
N ALA A 469 -18.81 -18.27 15.04
CA ALA A 469 -19.83 -19.31 15.01
C ALA A 469 -19.19 -20.69 14.79
N ALA A 470 -19.74 -21.72 15.44
CA ALA A 470 -19.15 -23.05 15.43
C ALA A 470 -19.02 -23.66 14.03
N ASP A 471 -19.94 -23.35 13.10
CA ASP A 471 -19.87 -23.80 11.72
C ASP A 471 -18.82 -23.08 10.90
N VAL A 472 -18.52 -21.81 11.20
CA VAL A 472 -17.41 -21.06 10.60
C VAL A 472 -16.08 -21.59 11.10
N LEU A 473 -15.96 -21.76 12.42
CA LEU A 473 -14.74 -22.27 13.04
C LEU A 473 -14.32 -23.60 12.40
N ARG A 474 -15.27 -24.50 12.12
CA ARG A 474 -15.06 -25.79 11.45
C ARG A 474 -14.56 -25.71 10.00
N ARG A 475 -14.70 -24.57 9.32
CA ARG A 475 -14.20 -24.39 7.94
C ARG A 475 -12.70 -24.10 7.89
N GLY A 476 -12.13 -23.66 9.00
CA GLY A 476 -10.70 -23.35 9.11
C GLY A 476 -10.01 -24.17 10.21
N ALA A 477 -8.80 -23.77 10.53
CA ALA A 477 -8.01 -24.35 11.61
C ALA A 477 -7.50 -23.24 12.53
N THR A 478 -7.61 -23.47 13.84
CA THR A 478 -6.93 -22.63 14.83
C THR A 478 -5.45 -23.02 14.92
N ARG A 479 -4.60 -22.02 15.08
CA ARG A 479 -3.15 -22.14 15.21
C ARG A 479 -2.68 -21.22 16.34
N ALA A 480 -1.60 -21.58 17.00
CA ALA A 480 -0.95 -20.66 17.92
C ALA A 480 -0.34 -19.50 17.14
N THR A 481 -0.44 -18.28 17.68
CA THR A 481 0.22 -17.11 17.11
C THR A 481 1.73 -17.20 17.24
N ARG A 482 2.44 -16.35 16.49
CA ARG A 482 3.90 -16.26 16.59
C ARG A 482 4.27 -15.69 17.96
N GLY A 483 4.72 -16.56 18.87
CA GLY A 483 4.98 -16.23 20.28
C GLY A 483 4.10 -17.00 21.28
N GLY A 484 3.07 -17.69 20.79
CA GLY A 484 2.32 -18.72 21.55
C GLY A 484 1.29 -18.21 22.55
N THR A 485 1.05 -16.89 22.63
CA THR A 485 0.17 -16.29 23.64
C THR A 485 -1.28 -16.09 23.21
N ALA A 486 -1.58 -16.25 21.92
CA ALA A 486 -2.94 -16.09 21.36
C ALA A 486 -3.25 -17.16 20.30
N GLU A 487 -4.51 -17.23 19.90
CA GLU A 487 -4.99 -18.08 18.80
C GLU A 487 -5.17 -17.27 17.53
N MET A 488 -4.85 -17.90 16.40
CA MET A 488 -5.13 -17.40 15.06
C MET A 488 -6.04 -18.41 14.37
N TRP A 489 -7.06 -17.94 13.69
CA TRP A 489 -7.89 -18.79 12.85
C TRP A 489 -7.55 -18.57 11.38
N CYS A 490 -7.26 -19.65 10.67
CA CYS A 490 -6.86 -19.65 9.27
C CYS A 490 -7.80 -20.51 8.43
N VAL A 491 -8.12 -20.05 7.24
CA VAL A 491 -9.08 -20.69 6.33
C VAL A 491 -8.63 -20.57 4.88
N SER A 492 -8.87 -21.62 4.09
CA SER A 492 -8.71 -21.55 2.63
C SER A 492 -10.00 -21.09 1.98
N PHE A 493 -9.90 -20.29 0.92
CA PHE A 493 -11.03 -19.96 0.05
C PHE A 493 -11.32 -21.02 -1.02
N THR A 494 -10.58 -22.12 -0.99
CA THR A 494 -10.80 -23.28 -1.85
C THR A 494 -11.66 -24.29 -1.12
N ASP A 495 -12.58 -24.94 -1.83
CA ASP A 495 -13.49 -25.91 -1.21
C ASP A 495 -12.71 -26.97 -0.40
N PRO A 496 -13.09 -27.25 0.86
CA PRO A 496 -12.43 -28.28 1.66
C PRO A 496 -12.56 -29.69 1.05
N ALA A 497 -13.48 -29.88 0.08
CA ALA A 497 -13.63 -31.12 -0.67
C ALA A 497 -12.58 -31.34 -1.78
N SER A 498 -11.58 -30.46 -1.92
CA SER A 498 -10.64 -30.48 -3.05
C SER A 498 -9.14 -30.44 -2.72
N SER A 499 -8.75 -30.56 -1.45
CA SER A 499 -7.36 -30.86 -1.09
C SER A 499 -7.17 -32.38 -0.87
N PRO A 500 -6.07 -32.97 -1.32
CA PRO A 500 -5.88 -34.42 -1.46
C PRO A 500 -5.98 -35.22 -0.16
#